data_AF-A0A2K8WWA5-F1
#
_entry.id   AF-A0A2K8WWA5-F1
#
_cell.length_a   1.000
_cell.length_b   1.000
_cell.length_c   1.000
_cell.angle_alpha   90.00
_cell.angle_beta   90.00
_cell.angle_gamma   90.00
#
_symmetry.space_group_name_H-M   'P 1'
#
loop_
_entity.id
_entity.type
_entity.pdbx_description
1 polymer ?
#
loop_
_entity_poly.entity_id
_entity_poly.type
_entity_poly.pdbx_seq_one_letter_code
_entity_poly.pdbx_strand_id
1 'polypeptide(L)'
;MNKIILTSILLFTFICKSSAQNDSIPQTIEQQKTAKNIAEKWATLLIKGENIDSLIAISKIPFALDRKKILNSKDELKAFYNKVIDNKGKRIMPKFSSEIVYSKYEIIEKCIPINVLIIKITPLEGHLKGEGGLVSVEISGNDMKIIGFSD
;
A
#
# COMPACT_ATOMS: atom_id res chain seq x y z
N MET A 1 -17.67 -53.66 43.13
CA MET A 1 -16.20 -53.45 43.07
C MET A 1 -15.75 -53.63 41.64
N ASN A 2 -15.32 -52.57 40.98
CA ASN A 2 -14.30 -52.54 39.92
C ASN A 2 -13.97 -51.08 39.63
N LYS A 3 -12.79 -50.63 40.12
CA LYS A 3 -12.17 -49.36 39.80
C LYS A 3 -11.30 -49.58 38.55
N ILE A 4 -11.52 -48.83 37.47
CA ILE A 4 -10.57 -48.74 36.36
C ILE A 4 -10.51 -47.27 35.88
N ILE A 5 -9.42 -46.59 36.29
CA ILE A 5 -8.55 -45.70 35.50
C ILE A 5 -9.26 -44.48 34.84
N LEU A 6 -9.23 -43.27 35.39
CA LEU A 6 -8.10 -42.33 35.52
C LEU A 6 -7.30 -42.13 34.21
N THR A 7 -7.72 -41.24 33.30
CA THR A 7 -6.76 -40.41 32.55
C THR A 7 -7.45 -39.31 31.72
N SER A 8 -7.21 -38.07 32.14
CA SER A 8 -6.78 -36.99 31.26
C SER A 8 -7.49 -36.79 29.92
N ILE A 9 -8.77 -36.43 29.96
CA ILE A 9 -9.30 -35.50 28.94
C ILE A 9 -9.11 -34.10 29.52
N LEU A 10 -7.83 -33.75 29.73
CA LEU A 10 -7.42 -32.36 29.77
C LEU A 10 -7.68 -31.89 28.34
N LEU A 11 -8.81 -31.20 28.15
CA LEU A 11 -9.11 -30.42 26.97
C LEU A 11 -7.88 -29.54 26.73
N PHE A 12 -6.96 -30.05 25.92
CA PHE A 12 -5.93 -29.29 25.26
C PHE A 12 -6.65 -28.57 24.12
N THR A 13 -7.57 -27.68 24.49
CA THR A 13 -7.93 -26.54 23.66
C THR A 13 -6.68 -25.69 23.62
N PHE A 14 -5.74 -26.14 22.78
CA PHE A 14 -4.70 -25.33 22.20
C PHE A 14 -5.47 -24.29 21.40
N ILE A 15 -5.88 -23.24 22.11
CA ILE A 15 -6.23 -21.96 21.54
C ILE A 15 -4.90 -21.51 20.96
N CYS A 16 -4.58 -21.98 19.74
CA CYS A 16 -3.72 -21.27 18.83
C CYS A 16 -4.39 -19.91 18.69
N LYS A 17 -4.03 -18.98 19.57
CA LYS A 17 -4.10 -17.57 19.27
C LYS A 17 -3.15 -17.43 18.09
N SER A 18 -3.72 -17.52 16.89
CA SER A 18 -3.09 -17.03 15.67
C SER A 18 -2.88 -15.54 15.92
N SER A 19 -1.80 -15.21 16.62
CA SER A 19 -1.24 -13.88 16.60
C SER A 19 -0.94 -13.66 15.13
N ALA A 20 -1.81 -12.91 14.45
CA ALA A 20 -1.49 -12.37 13.15
C ALA A 20 -0.20 -11.60 13.37
N GLN A 21 0.91 -12.24 12.99
CA GLN A 21 2.24 -11.71 13.12
C GLN A 21 2.23 -10.44 12.30
N ASN A 22 2.21 -9.32 13.00
CA ASN A 22 2.31 -8.02 12.37
C ASN A 22 3.80 -7.88 12.01
N ASP A 23 4.23 -8.63 11.00
CA ASP A 23 5.63 -8.75 10.59
C ASP A 23 6.06 -7.42 9.99
N SER A 24 6.44 -6.49 10.88
CA SER A 24 7.02 -5.22 10.47
C SER A 24 8.41 -5.50 9.90
N ILE A 25 8.60 -5.19 8.62
CA ILE A 25 9.89 -5.39 7.97
C ILE A 25 10.78 -4.21 8.37
N PRO A 26 11.96 -4.44 8.94
CA PRO A 26 12.86 -3.35 9.31
C PRO A 26 13.25 -2.53 8.07
N GLN A 27 12.93 -1.23 8.10
CA GLN A 27 13.33 -0.25 7.10
C GLN A 27 14.19 0.83 7.75
N THR A 28 15.17 1.35 7.01
CA THR A 28 15.93 2.52 7.48
C THR A 28 15.03 3.75 7.53
N ILE A 29 15.39 4.72 8.38
CA ILE A 29 14.68 6.02 8.48
C ILE A 29 14.69 6.72 7.11
N GLU A 30 15.78 6.61 6.37
CA GLU A 30 15.92 7.19 5.03
C GLU A 30 14.97 6.52 4.03
N GLN A 31 14.83 5.20 4.06
CA GLN A 31 13.88 4.48 3.24
C GLN A 31 12.43 4.91 3.54
N GLN A 32 12.07 5.00 4.81
CA GLN A 32 10.74 5.45 5.23
C GLN A 32 10.45 6.87 4.76
N LYS A 33 11.41 7.79 4.91
CA LYS A 33 11.29 9.18 4.45
C LYS A 33 11.13 9.26 2.93
N THR A 34 11.93 8.48 2.19
CA THR A 34 11.88 8.46 0.72
C THR A 34 10.56 7.89 0.22
N ALA A 35 10.06 6.83 0.85
CA ALA A 35 8.77 6.23 0.53
C ALA A 35 7.61 7.20 0.77
N LYS A 36 7.64 7.96 1.87
CA LYS A 36 6.66 9.03 2.13
C LYS A 36 6.70 10.11 1.07
N ASN A 37 7.90 10.59 0.72
CA ASN A 37 8.07 11.63 -0.29
C ASN A 37 7.56 11.20 -1.67
N ILE A 38 7.80 9.94 -2.08
CA ILE A 38 7.30 9.46 -3.38
C ILE A 38 5.77 9.30 -3.38
N ALA A 39 5.17 8.86 -2.28
CA ALA A 39 3.72 8.76 -2.15
C ALA A 39 3.05 10.15 -2.15
N GLU A 40 3.61 11.13 -1.44
CA GLU A 40 3.14 12.52 -1.47
C GLU A 40 3.30 13.16 -2.87
N LYS A 41 4.43 12.89 -3.54
CA LYS A 41 4.66 13.34 -4.92
C LYS A 41 3.67 12.71 -5.89
N TRP A 42 3.36 11.42 -5.74
CA TRP A 42 2.36 10.75 -6.56
C TRP A 42 0.96 11.34 -6.36
N ALA A 43 0.52 11.51 -5.11
CA ALA A 43 -0.76 12.12 -4.79
C ALA A 43 -0.85 13.56 -5.34
N THR A 44 0.24 14.30 -5.22
CA THR A 44 0.41 15.64 -5.79
C THR A 44 0.19 15.65 -7.31
N LEU A 45 0.93 14.82 -8.04
CA LEU A 45 0.81 14.76 -9.50
C LEU A 45 -0.60 14.36 -9.93
N LEU A 46 -1.21 13.40 -9.23
CA LEU A 46 -2.56 12.92 -9.52
C LEU A 46 -3.62 14.02 -9.29
N ILE A 47 -3.48 14.81 -8.22
CA ILE A 47 -4.43 15.89 -7.89
C ILE A 47 -4.28 17.10 -8.81
N LYS A 48 -3.05 17.46 -9.18
CA LYS A 48 -2.82 18.53 -10.16
C LYS A 48 -3.41 18.18 -11.52
N GLY A 49 -3.47 16.89 -11.84
CA GLY A 49 -3.95 16.42 -13.14
C GLY A 49 -3.02 16.81 -14.28
N GLU A 50 -1.73 16.95 -13.99
CA GLU A 50 -0.72 17.38 -14.94
C GLU A 50 0.43 16.38 -14.97
N ASN A 51 1.07 16.25 -16.14
CA ASN A 51 2.31 15.48 -16.32
C ASN A 51 2.17 13.98 -16.00
N ILE A 52 1.34 13.28 -16.79
CA ILE A 52 1.09 11.84 -16.68
C ILE A 52 2.38 11.03 -16.84
N ASP A 53 3.32 11.49 -17.67
CA ASP A 53 4.60 10.79 -17.84
C ASP A 53 5.40 10.76 -16.53
N SER A 54 5.28 11.80 -15.69
CA SER A 54 5.86 11.78 -14.34
C SER A 54 5.17 10.82 -13.39
N LEU A 55 3.83 10.67 -13.48
CA LEU A 55 3.09 9.64 -12.72
C LEU A 55 3.56 8.23 -13.12
N ILE A 56 3.70 7.99 -14.42
CA ILE A 56 4.18 6.71 -14.94
C ILE A 56 5.63 6.44 -14.51
N ALA A 57 6.50 7.46 -14.54
CA ALA A 57 7.92 7.30 -14.18
C ALA A 57 8.14 6.89 -12.72
N ILE A 58 7.25 7.29 -11.81
CA ILE A 58 7.31 6.90 -10.39
C ILE A 58 6.44 5.68 -10.05
N SER A 59 5.72 5.13 -11.03
CA SER A 59 4.91 3.92 -10.86
C SER A 59 5.62 2.72 -11.45
N LYS A 60 5.25 1.52 -10.98
CA LYS A 60 5.72 0.26 -11.54
C LYS A 60 4.55 -0.63 -11.92
N ILE A 61 4.80 -1.48 -12.92
CA ILE A 61 3.86 -2.46 -13.45
C ILE A 61 4.36 -3.85 -13.00
N PRO A 62 3.49 -4.79 -12.59
CA PRO A 62 2.03 -4.63 -12.48
C PRO A 62 1.61 -3.62 -11.39
N PHE A 63 0.49 -2.93 -11.62
CA PHE A 63 -0.03 -1.89 -10.72
C PHE A 63 -1.41 -2.28 -10.18
N ALA A 64 -1.57 -2.32 -8.86
CA ALA A 64 -2.80 -2.73 -8.19
C ALA A 64 -3.76 -1.54 -7.92
N LEU A 65 -5.02 -1.68 -8.32
CA LEU A 65 -6.12 -0.77 -8.03
C LEU A 65 -7.06 -1.42 -7.02
N ASP A 66 -7.21 -0.82 -5.83
CA ASP A 66 -8.11 -1.22 -4.74
C ASP A 66 -8.07 -2.72 -4.39
N ARG A 67 -6.93 -3.38 -4.66
CA ARG A 67 -6.74 -4.84 -4.54
C ARG A 67 -7.71 -5.70 -5.37
N LYS A 68 -8.45 -5.09 -6.30
CA LYS A 68 -9.48 -5.76 -7.12
C LYS A 68 -9.05 -5.92 -8.57
N LYS A 69 -8.23 -5.00 -9.07
CA LYS A 69 -7.79 -4.98 -10.46
C LYS A 69 -6.29 -4.75 -10.52
N ILE A 70 -5.63 -5.48 -11.41
CA ILE A 70 -4.21 -5.31 -11.72
C ILE A 70 -4.10 -4.75 -13.13
N LEU A 71 -3.31 -3.70 -13.29
CA LEU A 71 -2.93 -3.14 -14.58
C LEU A 71 -1.56 -3.71 -14.96
N ASN A 72 -1.50 -4.40 -16.08
CA ASN A 72 -0.34 -5.20 -16.50
C ASN A 72 0.51 -4.50 -17.55
N SER A 73 0.11 -3.31 -18.01
CA SER A 73 0.84 -2.57 -19.03
C SER A 73 0.90 -1.07 -18.74
N LYS A 74 1.87 -0.41 -19.38
CA LYS A 74 2.05 1.04 -19.29
C LYS A 74 0.86 1.78 -19.89
N ASP A 75 0.28 1.24 -20.96
CA ASP A 75 -0.87 1.83 -21.62
C ASP A 75 -2.14 1.73 -20.76
N GLU A 76 -2.36 0.60 -20.10
CA GLU A 76 -3.45 0.45 -19.12
C GLU A 76 -3.33 1.44 -17.96
N LEU A 77 -2.12 1.58 -17.41
CA LEU A 77 -1.85 2.52 -16.32
C LEU A 77 -2.01 3.98 -16.77
N LYS A 78 -1.54 4.31 -17.98
CA LYS A 78 -1.72 5.63 -18.57
C LYS A 78 -3.19 5.95 -18.82
N ALA A 79 -3.96 5.00 -19.36
CA ALA A 79 -5.39 5.15 -19.58
C ALA A 79 -6.15 5.34 -18.26
N PHE A 80 -5.75 4.61 -17.20
CA PHE A 80 -6.29 4.81 -15.86
C PHE A 80 -6.03 6.24 -15.35
N TYR A 81 -4.79 6.73 -15.43
CA TYR A 81 -4.47 8.08 -14.97
C TYR A 81 -5.20 9.16 -15.77
N ASN A 82 -5.27 9.05 -17.10
CA ASN A 82 -6.08 9.96 -17.92
C ASN A 82 -7.53 10.00 -17.41
N LYS A 83 -8.16 8.83 -17.23
CA LYS A 83 -9.54 8.74 -16.74
C LYS A 83 -9.74 9.40 -15.38
N VAL A 84 -8.81 9.23 -14.44
CA VAL A 84 -8.90 9.87 -13.12
C VAL A 84 -8.81 11.39 -13.23
N ILE A 85 -7.88 11.88 -14.05
CA ILE A 85 -7.63 13.32 -14.24
C ILE A 85 -8.82 13.98 -14.94
N ASP A 86 -9.33 13.36 -16.01
CA ASP A 86 -10.48 13.85 -16.77
C ASP A 86 -11.74 13.95 -15.89
N ASN A 87 -11.95 12.97 -14.99
CA ASN A 87 -13.11 12.95 -14.11
C ASN A 87 -12.99 13.89 -12.89
N LYS A 88 -11.76 14.20 -12.42
CA LYS A 88 -11.57 15.04 -11.22
C LYS A 88 -11.56 16.54 -11.49
N GLY A 89 -11.16 16.96 -12.70
CA GLY A 89 -10.86 18.34 -13.04
C GLY A 89 -9.62 18.89 -12.29
N LYS A 90 -9.14 20.08 -12.68
CA LYS A 90 -8.00 20.72 -12.00
C LYS A 90 -8.41 21.22 -10.62
N ARG A 91 -7.68 20.85 -9.56
CA ARG A 91 -7.94 21.27 -8.18
C ARG A 91 -6.71 21.96 -7.57
N ILE A 92 -6.96 22.87 -6.62
CA ILE A 92 -5.89 23.46 -5.80
C ILE A 92 -5.29 22.35 -4.95
N MET A 93 -3.97 22.32 -4.86
CA MET A 93 -3.24 21.34 -4.08
C MET A 93 -3.48 21.55 -2.57
N PRO A 94 -3.98 20.55 -1.83
CA PRO A 94 -3.97 20.61 -0.37
C PRO A 94 -2.60 20.20 0.18
N LYS A 95 -2.24 20.68 1.37
CA LYS A 95 -1.17 20.07 2.17
C LYS A 95 -1.55 18.65 2.58
N PHE A 96 -0.58 17.73 2.61
CA PHE A 96 -0.78 16.34 3.06
C PHE A 96 -0.05 16.05 4.36
N SER A 97 -0.56 15.08 5.12
CA SER A 97 0.23 14.28 6.05
C SER A 97 0.40 12.86 5.51
N SER A 98 1.52 12.23 5.85
CA SER A 98 1.83 10.86 5.45
C SER A 98 2.27 9.98 6.64
N GLU A 99 1.61 8.82 6.77
CA GLU A 99 1.84 7.85 7.83
C GLU A 99 2.08 6.46 7.23
N ILE A 100 3.08 5.73 7.72
CA ILE A 100 3.27 4.33 7.37
C ILE A 100 2.29 3.53 8.23
N VAL A 101 1.31 2.90 7.58
CA VAL A 101 0.28 2.11 8.28
C VAL A 101 0.72 0.65 8.41
N TYR A 102 1.44 0.15 7.42
CA TYR A 102 1.82 -1.26 7.34
C TYR A 102 3.09 -1.45 6.51
N SER A 103 3.81 -2.52 6.78
CA SER A 103 4.92 -3.01 5.95
C SER A 103 4.78 -4.52 5.79
N LYS A 104 4.97 -5.05 4.59
CA LYS A 104 4.96 -6.51 4.36
C LYS A 104 5.75 -6.94 3.14
N TYR A 105 6.05 -8.24 3.12
CA TYR A 105 6.48 -8.93 1.93
C TYR A 105 5.23 -9.42 1.20
N GLU A 106 5.01 -8.98 -0.03
CA GLU A 106 4.02 -9.62 -0.90
C GLU A 106 4.71 -10.64 -1.80
N ILE A 107 4.04 -11.76 -2.05
CA ILE A 107 4.47 -12.75 -3.03
C ILE A 107 3.68 -12.47 -4.31
N ILE A 108 4.36 -11.98 -5.34
CA ILE A 108 3.81 -11.98 -6.70
C ILE A 108 3.93 -13.41 -7.26
N GLU A 109 3.05 -13.80 -8.19
CA GLU A 109 2.85 -15.13 -8.82
C GLU A 109 4.10 -16.03 -9.07
N LYS A 110 5.32 -15.48 -9.02
CA LYS A 110 6.61 -16.14 -9.20
C LYS A 110 7.46 -16.31 -7.93
N CYS A 111 6.88 -16.28 -6.72
CA CYS A 111 7.59 -16.50 -5.44
C CYS A 111 8.73 -15.49 -5.14
N ILE A 112 8.67 -14.27 -5.66
CA ILE A 112 9.64 -13.21 -5.35
C ILE A 112 9.02 -12.33 -4.24
N PRO A 113 9.61 -12.29 -3.03
CA PRO A 113 9.13 -11.40 -1.98
C PRO A 113 9.44 -9.95 -2.35
N ILE A 114 8.41 -9.12 -2.46
CA ILE A 114 8.55 -7.68 -2.63
C ILE A 114 8.31 -6.96 -1.31
N ASN A 115 9.24 -6.10 -0.91
CA ASN A 115 9.11 -5.28 0.29
C ASN A 115 8.21 -4.08 -0.02
N VAL A 116 7.06 -3.99 0.65
CA VAL A 116 6.05 -2.96 0.39
C VAL A 116 5.76 -2.18 1.67
N LEU A 117 5.84 -0.85 1.58
CA LEU A 117 5.28 0.06 2.57
C LEU A 117 3.91 0.56 2.11
N ILE A 118 2.92 0.45 2.99
CA ILE A 118 1.59 1.03 2.79
C ILE A 118 1.55 2.36 3.53
N ILE A 119 1.39 3.43 2.77
CA ILE A 119 1.42 4.81 3.27
C ILE A 119 0.04 5.41 3.14
N LYS A 120 -0.52 5.86 4.26
CA LYS A 120 -1.75 6.66 4.26
C LYS A 120 -1.40 8.11 3.98
N ILE A 121 -1.99 8.66 2.92
CA ILE A 121 -1.88 10.08 2.57
C ILE A 121 -3.21 10.75 2.93
N THR A 122 -3.18 11.76 3.79
CA THR A 122 -4.38 12.47 4.25
C THR A 122 -4.27 13.96 3.93
N PRO A 123 -5.22 14.56 3.19
CA PRO A 123 -5.29 16.00 3.01
C PRO A 123 -5.58 16.71 4.34
N LEU A 124 -4.85 17.79 4.61
CA LEU A 124 -4.99 18.59 5.83
C LEU A 124 -6.01 19.73 5.69
N GLU A 125 -6.40 20.04 4.46
CA GLU A 125 -7.26 21.16 4.10
C GLU A 125 -8.09 20.87 2.83
N GLY A 126 -9.08 21.71 2.56
CA GLY A 126 -10.00 21.56 1.43
C GLY A 126 -11.13 20.56 1.68
N HIS A 127 -11.90 20.28 0.63
CA HIS A 127 -13.13 19.45 0.70
C HIS A 127 -12.87 17.97 1.01
N LEU A 128 -11.64 17.50 0.82
CA LEU A 128 -11.21 16.12 1.11
C LEU A 128 -10.46 16.00 2.44
N LYS A 129 -10.54 17.03 3.29
CA LYS A 129 -9.81 17.06 4.56
C LYS A 129 -10.20 15.85 5.42
N GLY A 130 -9.19 15.08 5.85
CA GLY A 130 -9.37 13.90 6.69
C GLY A 130 -9.71 12.61 5.93
N GLU A 131 -10.10 12.69 4.66
CA GLU A 131 -10.28 11.51 3.80
C GLU A 131 -8.90 11.05 3.29
N GLY A 132 -8.44 9.90 3.77
CA GLY A 132 -7.10 9.40 3.45
C GLY A 132 -7.14 8.22 2.48
N GLY A 133 -6.24 8.22 1.50
CA GLY A 133 -6.00 7.08 0.61
C GLY A 133 -4.74 6.31 1.02
N LEU A 134 -4.71 5.00 0.75
CA LEU A 134 -3.56 4.15 0.95
C LEU A 134 -2.77 4.01 -0.35
N VAL A 135 -1.46 4.27 -0.30
CA VAL A 135 -0.54 4.14 -1.42
C VAL A 135 0.46 3.06 -1.08
N SER A 136 0.66 2.11 -2.00
CA SER A 136 1.62 1.01 -1.84
C SER A 136 2.91 1.36 -2.56
N VAL A 137 4.02 1.41 -1.81
CA VAL A 137 5.36 1.72 -2.30
C VAL A 137 6.25 0.49 -2.19
N GLU A 138 6.74 0.00 -3.32
CA GLU A 138 7.76 -1.05 -3.34
C GLU A 138 9.13 -0.46 -3.06
N ILE A 139 9.90 -1.15 -2.23
CA ILE A 139 11.31 -0.85 -1.94
C ILE A 139 12.19 -1.91 -2.59
N SER A 140 12.99 -1.50 -3.57
CA SER A 140 13.98 -2.34 -4.27
C SER A 140 15.37 -1.73 -4.17
N GLY A 141 16.03 -1.93 -3.02
CA GLY A 141 17.30 -1.29 -2.72
C GLY A 141 17.14 0.22 -2.57
N ASN A 142 17.75 0.99 -3.49
CA ASN A 142 17.65 2.45 -3.53
C ASN A 142 16.54 2.96 -4.47
N ASP A 143 15.92 2.08 -5.25
CA ASP A 143 14.78 2.45 -6.09
C ASP A 143 13.47 2.22 -5.34
N MET A 144 12.53 3.16 -5.51
CA MET A 144 11.21 3.11 -4.91
C MET A 144 10.17 3.46 -5.96
N LYS A 145 9.12 2.66 -6.04
CA LYS A 145 8.05 2.84 -7.02
C LYS A 145 6.69 2.63 -6.40
N ILE A 146 5.71 3.38 -6.89
CA ILE A 146 4.30 3.16 -6.56
C ILE A 146 3.82 1.94 -7.31
N ILE A 147 3.34 0.93 -6.59
CA ILE A 147 2.83 -0.32 -7.15
C ILE A 147 1.32 -0.47 -7.00
N GLY A 148 0.66 0.46 -6.31
CA GLY A 148 -0.79 0.46 -6.21
C GLY A 148 -1.34 1.53 -5.31
N PHE A 149 -2.66 1.69 -5.34
CA PHE A 149 -3.38 2.48 -4.34
C PHE A 149 -4.70 1.79 -3.98
N SER A 150 -5.24 2.19 -2.83
CA SER A 150 -6.59 1.87 -2.36
C SER A 150 -7.19 3.14 -1.77
N ASP A 151 -8.35 3.56 -2.28
CA ASP A 151 -9.18 4.57 -1.61
C ASP A 151 -10.16 3.96 -0.58
#